data_AF-A0A086W7F5-F1
#
_entry.id   AF-A0A086W7F5-F1
#
_cell.length_a   1.000
_cell.length_b   1.000
_cell.length_c   1.000
_cell.angle_alpha   90.00
_cell.angle_beta   90.00
_cell.angle_gamma   90.00
#
_symmetry.space_group_name_H-M   'P 1'
#
loop_
_entity.id
_entity.type
_entity.pdbx_description
1 polymer ?
#
loop_
_entity_poly.entity_id
_entity_poly.type
_entity_poly.pdbx_seq_one_letter_code
_entity_poly.pdbx_strand_id
1 'polypeptide(L)'
;MFLNLFANLRGDIQSIIQRDPAARNGWEVLTCYPGLHAVIMHRWAHACWKLGLKWVGRFISYVARIITGIEIHPGATIGRRVFIDHGFGVVIGETAVVGDDCTIYQGVTLGGTTLVAGTKRHPTLQQGVIVGAGAQVLGAFTVGEYAKVGSNAVVIKPVPAGATAVGNPAHIIRKEDQARSAHLFAAYGVTPNGDDPLSKALRGLIDHVARQDEQIERLTNTMREAGLCCPKVAEGDKLDQEQLNRLVD
;
A
#
# COMPACT_ATOMS: atom_id res chain seq x y z
N MET A 1 -26.29 17.90 16.62
CA MET A 1 -25.63 17.12 15.54
C MET A 1 -24.68 17.95 14.68
N PHE A 2 -24.99 19.22 14.34
CA PHE A 2 -24.07 20.11 13.59
C PHE A 2 -22.90 20.70 14.40
N LEU A 3 -23.05 20.86 15.72
CA LEU A 3 -22.04 21.46 16.61
C LEU A 3 -20.71 20.69 16.71
N ASN A 4 -20.63 19.44 16.23
CA ASN A 4 -19.43 18.61 16.27
C ASN A 4 -18.65 18.55 14.94
N LEU A 5 -19.09 19.26 13.88
CA LEU A 5 -18.40 19.20 12.59
C LEU A 5 -17.05 19.93 12.59
N PHE A 6 -16.96 21.01 13.37
CA PHE A 6 -15.76 21.85 13.51
C PHE A 6 -15.07 21.71 14.87
N ALA A 7 -15.67 20.96 15.80
CA ALA A 7 -15.16 20.81 17.16
C ALA A 7 -13.74 20.22 17.23
N ASN A 8 -13.21 19.72 16.12
CA ASN A 8 -11.87 19.14 16.03
C ASN A 8 -10.96 19.75 14.95
N LEU A 9 -11.38 20.84 14.27
CA LEU A 9 -10.55 21.47 13.21
C LEU A 9 -9.19 21.93 13.75
N ARG A 10 -9.16 22.47 14.97
CA ARG A 10 -7.92 22.83 15.65
C ARG A 10 -7.02 21.60 15.86
N GLY A 11 -7.60 20.46 16.24
CA GLY A 11 -6.86 19.21 16.42
C GLY A 11 -6.33 18.66 15.10
N ASP A 12 -7.11 18.76 14.03
CA ASP A 12 -6.69 18.36 12.67
C ASP A 12 -5.50 19.23 12.20
N ILE A 13 -5.60 20.57 12.33
CA ILE A 13 -4.51 21.50 11.99
C ILE A 13 -3.25 21.23 12.81
N GLN A 14 -3.39 21.08 14.14
CA GLN A 14 -2.25 20.79 15.02
C GLN A 14 -1.59 19.46 14.68
N SER A 15 -2.39 18.44 14.34
CA SER A 15 -1.87 17.14 13.92
C SER A 15 -1.08 17.23 12.61
N ILE A 16 -1.51 18.06 11.67
CA ILE A 16 -0.76 18.30 10.42
C ILE A 16 0.58 18.96 10.73
N ILE A 17 0.57 20.05 11.51
CA ILE A 17 1.81 20.77 11.91
C ILE A 17 2.80 19.84 12.62
N GLN A 18 2.32 18.88 13.42
CA GLN A 18 3.18 17.93 14.12
C GLN A 18 3.77 16.85 13.22
N ARG A 19 3.11 16.50 12.12
CA ARG A 19 3.48 15.35 11.28
C ARG A 19 4.14 15.75 9.96
N ASP A 20 3.89 16.97 9.49
CA ASP A 20 4.47 17.50 8.27
C ASP A 20 5.53 18.58 8.61
N PRO A 21 6.83 18.28 8.44
CA PRO A 21 7.89 19.27 8.64
C PRO A 21 7.79 20.50 7.73
N ALA A 22 7.05 20.44 6.62
CA ALA A 22 6.85 21.57 5.71
C ALA A 22 5.78 22.55 6.21
N ALA A 23 4.92 22.14 7.15
CA ALA A 23 3.85 22.97 7.69
C ALA A 23 4.41 24.04 8.65
N ARG A 24 4.52 25.30 8.21
CA ARG A 24 5.13 26.36 9.03
C ARG A 24 4.19 26.91 10.08
N ASN A 25 2.90 26.99 9.79
CA ASN A 25 1.89 27.56 10.68
C ASN A 25 0.46 27.11 10.32
N GLY A 26 -0.47 27.37 11.23
CA GLY A 26 -1.87 26.95 11.05
C GLY A 26 -2.62 27.68 9.94
N TRP A 27 -2.20 28.89 9.54
CA TRP A 27 -2.84 29.61 8.44
C TRP A 27 -2.52 28.94 7.10
N GLU A 28 -1.25 28.63 6.86
CA GLU A 28 -0.81 27.85 5.70
C GLU A 28 -1.51 26.49 5.63
N VAL A 29 -1.61 25.79 6.76
CA VAL A 29 -2.36 24.53 6.83
C VAL A 29 -3.84 24.73 6.48
N LEU A 30 -4.47 25.76 7.01
CA LEU A 30 -5.88 26.04 6.74
C LEU A 30 -6.14 26.41 5.27
N THR A 31 -5.23 27.13 4.61
CA THR A 31 -5.46 27.68 3.27
C THR A 31 -4.87 26.86 2.14
N CYS A 32 -3.83 26.05 2.39
CA CYS A 32 -3.02 25.43 1.35
C CYS A 32 -2.89 23.90 1.47
N TYR A 33 -3.60 23.25 2.39
CA TYR A 33 -3.55 21.79 2.53
C TYR A 33 -4.80 21.12 1.94
N PRO A 34 -4.73 20.58 0.71
CA PRO A 34 -5.88 19.96 0.04
C PRO A 34 -6.41 18.74 0.82
N GLY A 35 -5.54 18.02 1.54
CA GLY A 35 -5.92 16.93 2.43
C GLY A 35 -6.89 17.37 3.53
N LEU A 36 -6.61 18.51 4.18
CA LEU A 36 -7.48 19.08 5.20
C LEU A 36 -8.83 19.50 4.59
N HIS A 37 -8.80 20.18 3.43
CA HIS A 37 -10.00 20.62 2.73
C HIS A 37 -10.89 19.44 2.35
N ALA A 38 -10.31 18.36 1.83
CA ALA A 38 -11.05 17.15 1.46
C ALA A 38 -11.73 16.51 2.68
N VAL A 39 -11.05 16.43 3.83
CA VAL A 39 -11.64 15.90 5.07
C VAL A 39 -12.79 16.78 5.56
N ILE A 40 -12.64 18.12 5.57
CA ILE A 40 -13.71 19.05 5.98
C ILE A 40 -14.93 18.90 5.07
N MET A 41 -14.74 18.93 3.75
CA MET A 41 -15.83 18.77 2.79
C MET A 41 -16.48 17.39 2.88
N HIS A 42 -15.69 16.33 3.12
CA HIS A 42 -16.23 15.01 3.39
C HIS A 42 -17.12 14.99 4.63
N ARG A 43 -16.78 15.70 5.72
CA ARG A 43 -17.64 15.76 6.91
C ARG A 43 -19.02 16.36 6.58
N TRP A 44 -19.09 17.37 5.70
CA TRP A 44 -20.36 17.89 5.17
C TRP A 44 -21.08 16.86 4.29
N ALA A 45 -20.36 16.25 3.34
CA ALA A 45 -20.91 15.24 2.44
C ALA A 45 -21.49 14.04 3.22
N HIS A 46 -20.77 13.58 4.24
CA HIS A 46 -21.16 12.49 5.13
C HIS A 46 -22.39 12.83 5.95
N ALA A 47 -22.48 14.06 6.49
CA ALA A 47 -23.68 14.52 7.19
C ALA A 47 -24.92 14.48 6.28
N CYS A 48 -24.83 15.04 5.07
CA CYS A 48 -25.90 14.96 4.07
C CYS A 48 -26.26 13.50 3.73
N TRP A 49 -25.24 12.64 3.56
CA TRP A 49 -25.43 11.23 3.27
C TRP A 49 -26.17 10.48 4.39
N LYS A 50 -25.85 10.76 5.65
CA LYS A 50 -26.49 10.18 6.83
C LYS A 50 -27.93 10.69 7.04
N LEU A 51 -28.22 11.92 6.62
CA LEU A 51 -29.57 12.51 6.62
C LEU A 51 -30.47 12.03 5.47
N GLY A 52 -29.97 11.14 4.59
CA GLY A 52 -30.73 10.66 3.43
C GLY A 52 -30.66 11.56 2.20
N LEU A 53 -29.99 12.72 2.30
CA LEU A 53 -29.73 13.63 1.17
C LEU A 53 -28.57 13.11 0.31
N LYS A 54 -28.75 11.90 -0.25
CA LYS A 54 -27.68 11.14 -0.94
C LYS A 54 -27.06 11.89 -2.11
N TRP A 55 -27.91 12.53 -2.93
CA TRP A 55 -27.45 13.33 -4.06
C TRP A 55 -26.59 14.52 -3.60
N VAL A 56 -27.03 15.26 -2.58
CA VAL A 56 -26.27 16.39 -2.03
C VAL A 56 -24.92 15.93 -1.50
N GLY A 57 -24.90 14.81 -0.75
CA GLY A 57 -23.64 14.22 -0.29
C GLY A 57 -22.70 13.90 -1.45
N ARG A 58 -23.20 13.24 -2.51
CA ARG A 58 -22.41 12.93 -3.71
C ARG A 58 -21.89 14.17 -4.42
N PHE A 59 -22.72 15.19 -4.56
CA PHE A 59 -22.35 16.44 -5.19
C PHE A 59 -21.23 17.15 -4.43
N ILE A 60 -21.32 17.23 -3.09
CA ILE A 60 -20.25 17.81 -2.26
C ILE A 60 -18.94 17.03 -2.43
N SER A 61 -18.97 15.69 -2.39
CA SER A 61 -17.78 14.87 -2.65
C SER A 61 -17.19 15.09 -4.04
N TYR A 62 -18.03 15.30 -5.06
CA TYR A 62 -17.58 15.59 -6.41
C TYR A 62 -16.89 16.96 -6.50
N VAL A 63 -17.45 18.00 -5.88
CA VAL A 63 -16.81 19.31 -5.82
C VAL A 63 -15.49 19.25 -5.05
N ALA A 64 -15.44 18.50 -3.93
CA ALA A 64 -14.21 18.28 -3.17
C ALA A 64 -13.11 17.64 -4.05
N ARG A 65 -13.48 16.63 -4.85
CA ARG A 65 -12.58 15.98 -5.81
C ARG A 65 -12.03 16.96 -6.85
N ILE A 66 -12.86 17.85 -7.40
CA ILE A 66 -12.42 18.85 -8.38
C ILE A 66 -11.37 19.79 -7.77
N ILE A 67 -11.63 20.27 -6.55
CA ILE A 67 -10.78 21.29 -5.91
C ILE A 67 -9.48 20.69 -5.36
N THR A 68 -9.53 19.46 -4.84
CA THR A 68 -8.42 18.86 -4.08
C THR A 68 -7.70 17.71 -4.79
N GLY A 69 -8.32 17.12 -5.82
CA GLY A 69 -7.85 15.86 -6.43
C GLY A 69 -8.04 14.62 -5.57
N ILE A 70 -8.71 14.73 -4.41
CA ILE A 70 -8.97 13.64 -3.46
C ILE A 70 -10.44 13.20 -3.57
N GLU A 71 -10.68 11.92 -3.81
CA GLU A 71 -12.01 11.34 -3.84
C GLU A 71 -12.32 10.59 -2.54
N ILE A 72 -13.27 11.12 -1.76
CA ILE A 72 -13.80 10.43 -0.58
C ILE A 72 -15.31 10.24 -0.77
N HIS A 73 -15.74 8.99 -0.83
CA HIS A 73 -17.16 8.69 -0.93
C HIS A 73 -17.91 9.19 0.33
N PRO A 74 -19.10 9.81 0.22
CA PRO A 74 -19.84 10.34 1.38
C PRO A 74 -20.19 9.27 2.42
N GLY A 75 -20.40 8.03 1.99
CA GLY A 75 -20.65 6.88 2.86
C GLY A 75 -19.44 6.40 3.68
N ALA A 76 -18.21 6.79 3.31
CA ALA A 76 -17.01 6.41 4.06
C ALA A 76 -17.07 6.97 5.48
N THR A 77 -16.42 6.29 6.42
CA THR A 77 -16.27 6.77 7.81
C THR A 77 -14.84 7.22 8.02
N ILE A 78 -14.64 8.50 8.35
CA ILE A 78 -13.33 9.10 8.57
C ILE A 78 -13.24 9.58 10.03
N GLY A 79 -12.21 9.10 10.72
CA GLY A 79 -11.90 9.43 12.11
C GLY A 79 -11.43 10.88 12.34
N ARG A 80 -10.81 11.09 13.49
CA ARG A 80 -10.21 12.36 13.91
C ARG A 80 -8.73 12.39 13.53
N ARG A 81 -8.20 13.57 13.20
CA ARG A 81 -6.77 13.77 12.91
C ARG A 81 -6.25 12.84 11.81
N VAL A 82 -7.12 12.50 10.85
CA VAL A 82 -6.71 11.80 9.64
C VAL A 82 -5.95 12.80 8.79
N PHE A 83 -4.69 12.47 8.50
CA PHE A 83 -3.82 13.31 7.70
C PHE A 83 -3.70 12.72 6.29
N ILE A 84 -4.23 13.44 5.30
CA ILE A 84 -4.02 13.11 3.89
C ILE A 84 -2.90 14.02 3.37
N ASP A 85 -1.70 13.47 3.21
CA ASP A 85 -0.52 14.22 2.81
C ASP A 85 -0.31 14.17 1.29
N HIS A 86 -0.02 15.32 0.69
CA HIS A 86 -0.05 15.63 -0.75
C HIS A 86 -1.41 15.37 -1.44
N GLY A 87 -2.01 14.20 -1.19
CA GLY A 87 -3.41 13.85 -1.39
C GLY A 87 -3.87 13.60 -2.81
N PHE A 88 -3.20 14.16 -3.82
CA PHE A 88 -3.66 14.02 -5.21
C PHE A 88 -3.79 12.54 -5.62
N GLY A 89 -4.94 12.17 -6.19
CA GLY A 89 -5.21 10.81 -6.65
C GLY A 89 -5.59 9.82 -5.54
N VAL A 90 -5.80 10.27 -4.30
CA VAL A 90 -6.36 9.41 -3.24
C VAL A 90 -7.82 9.07 -3.54
N VAL A 91 -8.18 7.78 -3.41
CA VAL A 91 -9.54 7.27 -3.62
C VAL A 91 -9.99 6.45 -2.41
N ILE A 92 -11.02 6.90 -1.71
CA ILE A 92 -11.60 6.23 -0.53
C ILE A 92 -13.05 5.83 -0.82
N GLY A 93 -13.29 4.53 -0.91
CA GLY A 93 -14.59 4.00 -1.32
C GLY A 93 -15.67 3.97 -0.23
N GLU A 94 -16.89 3.66 -0.65
CA GLU A 94 -18.12 3.87 0.12
C GLU A 94 -18.16 3.25 1.51
N THR A 95 -17.69 2.02 1.66
CA THR A 95 -17.76 1.28 2.92
C THR A 95 -16.43 1.28 3.66
N ALA A 96 -15.50 2.14 3.25
CA ALA A 96 -14.20 2.28 3.91
C ALA A 96 -14.39 2.89 5.30
N VAL A 97 -13.57 2.42 6.23
CA VAL A 97 -13.48 2.98 7.57
C VAL A 97 -12.02 3.35 7.79
N VAL A 98 -11.76 4.63 8.10
CA VAL A 98 -10.43 5.13 8.43
C VAL A 98 -10.47 5.60 9.87
N GLY A 99 -9.70 4.93 10.73
CA GLY A 99 -9.59 5.24 12.15
C GLY A 99 -8.93 6.59 12.43
N ASP A 100 -8.86 6.94 13.70
CA ASP A 100 -8.20 8.15 14.17
C ASP A 100 -6.70 8.10 13.87
N ASP A 101 -6.08 9.27 13.70
CA ASP A 101 -4.63 9.41 13.56
C ASP A 101 -4.00 8.69 12.36
N CYS A 102 -4.78 8.19 11.40
CA CYS A 102 -4.24 7.62 10.18
C CYS A 102 -3.53 8.66 9.31
N THR A 103 -2.50 8.24 8.59
CA THR A 103 -1.82 9.04 7.57
C THR A 103 -1.90 8.34 6.22
N ILE A 104 -2.35 9.07 5.19
CA ILE A 104 -2.58 8.56 3.84
C ILE A 104 -1.85 9.47 2.85
N TYR A 105 -0.94 8.90 2.07
CA TYR A 105 -0.20 9.64 1.05
C TYR A 105 -0.93 9.68 -0.30
N GLN A 106 -0.41 10.47 -1.25
CA GLN A 106 -0.93 10.60 -2.61
C GLN A 106 -1.08 9.27 -3.34
N GLY A 107 -2.05 9.18 -4.26
CA GLY A 107 -2.28 8.00 -5.10
C GLY A 107 -2.77 6.73 -4.39
N VAL A 108 -3.11 6.82 -3.09
CA VAL A 108 -3.61 5.67 -2.33
C VAL A 108 -5.05 5.34 -2.71
N THR A 109 -5.35 4.05 -2.88
CA THR A 109 -6.72 3.55 -3.06
C THR A 109 -7.14 2.66 -1.91
N LEU A 110 -8.26 3.00 -1.26
CA LEU A 110 -9.01 2.13 -0.35
C LEU A 110 -10.20 1.57 -1.11
N GLY A 111 -9.95 0.50 -1.86
CA GLY A 111 -10.82 -0.02 -2.91
C GLY A 111 -11.65 -1.23 -2.50
N GLY A 112 -12.71 -1.49 -3.26
CA GLY A 112 -13.58 -2.66 -3.09
C GLY A 112 -13.23 -3.77 -4.07
N THR A 113 -13.43 -5.03 -3.67
CA THR A 113 -13.18 -6.21 -4.52
C THR A 113 -14.45 -6.92 -4.98
N THR A 114 -15.62 -6.51 -4.50
CA THR A 114 -16.93 -7.08 -4.84
C THR A 114 -17.84 -6.03 -5.47
N LEU A 115 -18.66 -6.47 -6.42
CA LEU A 115 -19.65 -5.66 -7.13
C LEU A 115 -21.02 -5.62 -6.43
N VAL A 116 -21.18 -6.35 -5.32
CA VAL A 116 -22.44 -6.39 -4.58
C VAL A 116 -22.64 -5.05 -3.87
N ALA A 117 -23.69 -4.33 -4.27
CA ALA A 117 -24.07 -3.06 -3.66
C ALA A 117 -24.54 -3.27 -2.21
N GLY A 118 -24.30 -2.27 -1.35
CA GLY A 118 -24.80 -2.25 0.03
C GLY A 118 -24.04 -3.11 1.04
N THR A 119 -23.06 -3.92 0.63
CA THR A 119 -22.25 -4.74 1.55
C THR A 119 -20.87 -4.11 1.82
N LYS A 120 -20.28 -4.46 2.96
CA LYS A 120 -18.90 -4.08 3.32
C LYS A 120 -17.95 -4.72 2.31
N ARG A 121 -17.18 -3.87 1.62
CA ARG A 121 -16.31 -4.27 0.50
C ARG A 121 -14.97 -3.56 0.46
N HIS A 122 -14.86 -2.43 1.16
CA HIS A 122 -13.65 -1.62 1.27
C HIS A 122 -12.95 -1.89 2.61
N PRO A 123 -11.66 -1.56 2.76
CA PRO A 123 -10.90 -1.87 3.96
C PRO A 123 -11.36 -1.08 5.19
N THR A 124 -10.90 -1.54 6.35
CA THR A 124 -10.94 -0.84 7.62
C THR A 124 -9.51 -0.58 8.07
N LEU A 125 -9.11 0.68 8.17
CA LEU A 125 -7.84 1.08 8.77
C LEU A 125 -8.10 1.40 10.24
N GLN A 126 -7.42 0.73 11.16
CA GLN A 126 -7.49 1.06 12.60
C GLN A 126 -6.66 2.31 12.92
N GLN A 127 -6.63 2.71 14.19
CA GLN A 127 -5.95 3.91 14.63
C GLN A 127 -4.47 3.93 14.23
N GLY A 128 -3.98 5.09 13.77
CA GLY A 128 -2.56 5.34 13.54
C GLY A 128 -1.95 4.60 12.35
N VAL A 129 -2.77 3.99 11.48
CA VAL A 129 -2.29 3.33 10.27
C VAL A 129 -1.65 4.34 9.32
N ILE A 130 -0.50 3.99 8.76
CA ILE A 130 0.18 4.79 7.73
C ILE A 130 0.09 4.05 6.39
N VAL A 131 -0.43 4.71 5.36
CA VAL A 131 -0.54 4.15 4.01
C VAL A 131 0.31 4.96 3.05
N GLY A 132 1.43 4.37 2.61
CA GLY A 132 2.44 4.97 1.74
C GLY A 132 1.92 5.32 0.35
N ALA A 133 2.63 6.21 -0.33
CA ALA A 133 2.23 6.77 -1.62
C ALA A 133 1.96 5.67 -2.66
N GLY A 134 0.87 5.79 -3.42
CA GLY A 134 0.50 4.85 -4.48
C GLY A 134 0.01 3.48 -4.01
N ALA A 135 -0.07 3.21 -2.69
CA ALA A 135 -0.49 1.90 -2.21
C ALA A 135 -1.97 1.61 -2.50
N GLN A 136 -2.27 0.36 -2.83
CA GLN A 136 -3.61 -0.13 -3.15
C GLN A 136 -4.05 -1.12 -2.06
N VAL A 137 -5.04 -0.75 -1.24
CA VAL A 137 -5.60 -1.61 -0.18
C VAL A 137 -7.00 -2.03 -0.61
N LEU A 138 -7.16 -3.29 -1.02
CA LEU A 138 -8.31 -3.75 -1.81
C LEU A 138 -9.06 -4.87 -1.10
N GLY A 139 -10.28 -4.58 -0.62
CA GLY A 139 -11.19 -5.58 -0.06
C GLY A 139 -11.63 -5.30 1.37
N ALA A 140 -12.60 -6.09 1.85
CA ALA A 140 -13.20 -5.94 3.17
C ALA A 140 -12.39 -6.64 4.27
N PHE A 141 -11.22 -6.09 4.61
CA PHE A 141 -10.42 -6.56 5.72
C PHE A 141 -9.87 -5.40 6.56
N THR A 142 -9.27 -5.75 7.70
CA THR A 142 -8.70 -4.79 8.63
C THR A 142 -7.18 -4.67 8.47
N VAL A 143 -6.70 -3.43 8.45
CA VAL A 143 -5.29 -3.06 8.66
C VAL A 143 -5.15 -2.61 10.11
N GLY A 144 -4.36 -3.34 10.87
CA GLY A 144 -4.27 -3.25 12.33
C GLY A 144 -3.71 -1.92 12.84
N GLU A 145 -3.95 -1.61 14.11
CA GLU A 145 -3.46 -0.37 14.75
C GLU A 145 -1.97 -0.17 14.53
N TYR A 146 -1.58 1.06 14.17
CA TYR A 146 -0.20 1.46 13.91
C TYR A 146 0.55 0.62 12.85
N ALA A 147 -0.17 -0.18 12.05
CA ALA A 147 0.41 -0.87 10.92
C ALA A 147 0.82 0.12 9.82
N LYS A 148 1.79 -0.29 9.01
CA LYS A 148 2.33 0.50 7.91
C LYS A 148 2.13 -0.25 6.60
N VAL A 149 1.64 0.44 5.58
CA VAL A 149 1.60 -0.07 4.21
C VAL A 149 2.66 0.70 3.41
N GLY A 150 3.61 -0.02 2.82
CA GLY A 150 4.66 0.57 2.01
C GLY A 150 4.12 1.21 0.73
N SER A 151 4.87 2.16 0.19
CA SER A 151 4.53 2.80 -1.08
C SER A 151 4.40 1.78 -2.21
N ASN A 152 3.44 1.99 -3.10
CA ASN A 152 3.08 1.10 -4.22
C ASN A 152 2.75 -0.37 -3.82
N ALA A 153 2.56 -0.66 -2.53
CA ALA A 153 2.17 -1.99 -2.09
C ALA A 153 0.73 -2.30 -2.50
N VAL A 154 0.45 -3.55 -2.89
CA VAL A 154 -0.90 -4.03 -3.20
C VAL A 154 -1.36 -4.99 -2.11
N VAL A 155 -2.12 -4.47 -1.16
CA VAL A 155 -2.57 -5.20 0.03
C VAL A 155 -3.95 -5.80 -0.24
N ILE A 156 -4.01 -7.13 -0.25
CA ILE A 156 -5.23 -7.93 -0.50
C ILE A 156 -5.60 -8.84 0.68
N LYS A 157 -4.89 -8.73 1.81
CA LYS A 157 -5.08 -9.54 3.02
C LYS A 157 -4.94 -8.68 4.28
N PRO A 158 -5.52 -9.10 5.42
CA PRO A 158 -5.36 -8.40 6.69
C PRO A 158 -3.89 -8.15 7.07
N VAL A 159 -3.62 -7.00 7.67
CA VAL A 159 -2.30 -6.63 8.19
C VAL A 159 -2.37 -6.56 9.71
N PRO A 160 -1.54 -7.32 10.46
CA PRO A 160 -1.53 -7.27 11.92
C PRO A 160 -1.14 -5.88 12.47
N ALA A 161 -1.55 -5.58 13.70
CA ALA A 161 -1.17 -4.35 14.38
C ALA A 161 0.36 -4.21 14.49
N GLY A 162 0.86 -2.99 14.27
CA GLY A 162 2.29 -2.65 14.30
C GLY A 162 3.15 -3.29 13.21
N ALA A 163 2.58 -4.11 12.33
CA ALA A 163 3.31 -4.76 11.25
C ALA A 163 3.45 -3.85 10.03
N THR A 164 4.40 -4.17 9.14
CA THR A 164 4.58 -3.46 7.87
C THR A 164 4.25 -4.39 6.71
N ALA A 165 3.39 -3.97 5.79
CA ALA A 165 3.08 -4.69 4.55
C ALA A 165 3.71 -3.97 3.35
N VAL A 166 4.51 -4.67 2.53
CA VAL A 166 5.19 -4.10 1.35
C VAL A 166 5.10 -5.02 0.14
N GLY A 167 5.29 -4.48 -1.07
CA GLY A 167 5.35 -5.23 -2.32
C GLY A 167 4.00 -5.43 -3.01
N ASN A 168 4.04 -6.02 -4.20
CA ASN A 168 2.87 -6.32 -5.03
C ASN A 168 2.94 -7.79 -5.51
N PRO A 169 2.11 -8.71 -4.99
CA PRO A 169 1.20 -8.53 -3.86
C PRO A 169 1.95 -8.33 -2.52
N ALA A 170 1.31 -7.67 -1.57
CA ALA A 170 1.97 -7.28 -0.33
C ALA A 170 2.24 -8.49 0.59
N HIS A 171 3.42 -8.51 1.21
CA HIS A 171 3.82 -9.45 2.25
C HIS A 171 4.15 -8.70 3.54
N ILE A 172 3.99 -9.38 4.68
CA ILE A 172 4.16 -8.79 6.02
C ILE A 172 5.62 -8.95 6.48
N ILE A 173 6.26 -7.83 6.82
CA ILE A 173 7.57 -7.76 7.45
C ILE A 173 7.36 -7.55 8.96
N ARG A 174 7.93 -8.45 9.77
CA ARG A 174 7.86 -8.38 11.24
C ARG A 174 9.02 -7.55 11.81
N LYS A 175 8.86 -7.07 13.04
CA LYS A 175 9.76 -6.09 13.68
C LYS A 175 11.21 -6.60 13.89
N GLU A 176 11.41 -7.92 13.95
CA GLU A 176 12.75 -8.52 13.99
C GLU A 176 13.52 -8.29 12.67
N ASP A 177 12.83 -8.29 11.54
CA ASP A 177 13.40 -7.94 10.24
C ASP A 177 13.60 -6.41 10.10
N GLN A 178 12.77 -5.60 10.76
CA GLN A 178 12.92 -4.13 10.76
C GLN A 178 14.23 -3.67 11.41
N ALA A 179 14.79 -4.39 12.39
CA ALA A 179 16.11 -4.02 12.92
C ALA A 179 17.23 -4.21 11.87
N ARG A 180 17.07 -5.16 10.94
CA ARG A 180 17.95 -5.30 9.76
C ARG A 180 17.61 -4.27 8.67
N SER A 181 16.35 -3.89 8.49
CA SER A 181 15.91 -2.93 7.46
C SER A 181 15.98 -1.46 7.87
N ALA A 182 16.07 -1.13 9.16
CA ALA A 182 16.08 0.24 9.68
C ALA A 182 17.33 1.04 9.27
N HIS A 183 18.38 0.36 8.82
CA HIS A 183 19.54 0.98 8.19
C HIS A 183 19.33 1.36 6.72
N LEU A 184 18.16 1.07 6.15
CA LEU A 184 17.85 1.27 4.73
C LEU A 184 16.53 2.07 4.59
N PHE A 185 16.58 3.39 4.81
CA PHE A 185 15.58 4.26 4.16
C PHE A 185 15.88 4.29 2.66
N ALA A 186 15.37 3.29 1.94
CA ALA A 186 15.44 3.20 0.49
C ALA A 186 14.31 4.03 -0.13
N ALA A 187 14.57 5.32 -0.35
CA ALA A 187 13.68 6.12 -1.21
C ALA A 187 13.50 5.39 -2.55
N TYR A 188 12.25 5.29 -3.03
CA TYR A 188 11.91 4.64 -4.31
C TYR A 188 12.15 3.12 -4.38
N GLY A 189 12.31 2.42 -3.25
CA GLY A 189 12.44 0.96 -3.24
C GLY A 189 13.81 0.45 -3.69
N VAL A 190 14.81 1.33 -3.82
CA VAL A 190 16.18 0.95 -4.17
C VAL A 190 16.96 0.66 -2.89
N THR A 191 17.10 -0.62 -2.55
CA THR A 191 18.05 -1.02 -1.50
C THR A 191 19.48 -0.86 -2.04
N PRO A 192 20.44 -0.24 -1.31
CA PRO A 192 21.82 -0.07 -1.78
C PRO A 192 22.55 -1.39 -2.12
N ASN A 193 21.99 -2.54 -1.74
CA ASN A 193 22.57 -3.86 -1.94
C ASN A 193 21.70 -4.82 -2.78
N GLY A 194 20.63 -4.35 -3.46
CA GLY A 194 19.84 -5.19 -4.39
C GLY A 194 19.28 -6.47 -3.77
N ASP A 195 18.91 -6.39 -2.48
CA ASP A 195 18.75 -7.57 -1.62
C ASP A 195 17.27 -7.84 -1.32
N ASP A 196 16.40 -7.64 -2.33
CA ASP A 196 14.98 -7.90 -2.16
C ASP A 196 14.70 -9.42 -2.09
N PRO A 197 13.66 -9.83 -1.33
CA PRO A 197 13.36 -11.25 -1.12
C PRO A 197 13.06 -12.03 -2.40
N LEU A 198 12.54 -11.36 -3.44
CA LEU A 198 12.27 -11.99 -4.74
C LEU A 198 13.58 -12.26 -5.47
N SER A 199 14.49 -11.29 -5.52
CA SER A 199 15.81 -11.45 -6.12
C SER A 199 16.63 -12.55 -5.44
N LYS A 200 16.57 -12.65 -4.11
CA LYS A 200 17.18 -13.78 -3.37
C LYS A 200 16.57 -15.14 -3.76
N ALA A 201 15.24 -15.21 -3.89
CA ALA A 201 14.56 -16.42 -4.29
C ALA A 201 14.90 -16.81 -5.74
N LEU A 202 14.97 -15.84 -6.65
CA LEU A 202 15.34 -16.03 -8.05
C LEU A 202 16.78 -16.49 -8.19
N ARG A 203 17.75 -15.86 -7.50
CA ARG A 203 19.14 -16.35 -7.45
C ARG A 203 19.21 -17.78 -6.93
N GLY A 204 18.48 -18.08 -5.85
CA GLY A 204 18.39 -19.43 -5.30
C GLY A 204 17.84 -20.47 -6.28
N LEU A 205 16.86 -20.10 -7.11
CA LEU A 205 16.32 -20.93 -8.18
C LEU A 205 17.32 -21.12 -9.33
N ILE A 206 17.96 -20.03 -9.78
CA ILE A 206 19.00 -20.05 -10.83
C ILE A 206 20.13 -21.01 -10.42
N ASP A 207 20.63 -20.87 -9.20
CA ASP A 207 21.71 -21.71 -8.67
C ASP A 207 21.28 -23.18 -8.50
N HIS A 208 19.99 -23.44 -8.21
CA HIS A 208 19.48 -24.80 -8.10
C HIS A 208 19.36 -25.46 -9.47
N VAL A 209 18.85 -24.75 -10.48
CA VAL A 209 18.73 -25.24 -11.86
C VAL A 209 20.12 -25.52 -12.43
N ALA A 210 21.09 -24.61 -12.26
CA ALA A 210 22.47 -24.84 -12.71
C ALA A 210 23.09 -26.10 -12.08
N ARG A 211 22.84 -26.34 -10.77
CA ARG A 211 23.27 -27.58 -10.09
C ARG A 211 22.54 -28.82 -10.59
N GLN A 212 21.26 -28.72 -10.93
CA GLN A 212 20.50 -29.82 -11.50
C GLN A 212 21.00 -30.20 -12.89
N ASP A 213 21.31 -29.21 -13.73
CA ASP A 213 21.91 -29.45 -15.06
C ASP A 213 23.25 -30.18 -14.93
N GLU A 214 24.12 -29.75 -14.01
CA GLU A 214 25.39 -30.44 -13.75
C GLU A 214 25.18 -31.88 -13.26
N GLN A 215 24.19 -32.12 -12.39
CA GLN A 215 23.85 -33.47 -11.93
C GLN A 215 23.31 -34.34 -13.05
N ILE A 216 22.47 -33.81 -13.93
CA ILE A 216 21.92 -34.52 -15.10
C ILE A 216 23.04 -34.87 -16.07
N GLU A 217 23.98 -33.96 -16.33
CA GLU A 217 25.16 -34.24 -17.17
C GLU A 217 26.01 -35.35 -16.57
N ARG A 218 26.31 -35.29 -15.26
CA ARG A 218 27.07 -36.33 -14.55
C ARG A 218 26.38 -37.69 -14.64
N LEU A 219 25.08 -37.76 -14.36
CA LEU A 219 24.29 -39.00 -14.46
C LEU A 219 24.28 -39.55 -15.88
N THR A 220 24.09 -38.68 -16.88
CA THR A 220 24.09 -39.07 -18.30
C THR A 220 25.46 -39.63 -18.71
N ASN A 221 26.55 -39.03 -18.24
CA ASN A 221 27.90 -39.54 -18.52
C ASN A 221 28.15 -40.90 -17.85
N THR A 222 27.76 -41.07 -16.57
CA THR A 222 27.88 -42.37 -15.89
C THR A 222 27.02 -43.46 -16.56
N MET A 223 25.81 -43.12 -17.02
CA MET A 223 24.95 -44.06 -17.76
C MET A 223 25.56 -44.46 -19.11
N ARG A 224 26.19 -43.52 -19.82
CA ARG A 224 26.92 -43.82 -21.06
C ARG A 224 28.13 -44.72 -20.81
N GLU A 225 28.90 -44.48 -19.75
CA GLU A 225 30.01 -45.33 -19.33
C GLU A 225 29.55 -46.76 -18.97
N ALA A 226 28.35 -46.89 -18.40
CA ALA A 226 27.71 -48.18 -18.12
C ALA A 226 27.10 -48.86 -19.36
N GLY A 227 27.23 -48.27 -20.56
CA GLY A 227 26.73 -48.84 -21.82
C GLY A 227 25.22 -48.65 -22.05
N LEU A 228 24.55 -47.79 -21.28
CA LEU A 228 23.14 -47.49 -21.46
C LEU A 228 22.94 -46.38 -22.49
N CYS A 229 22.00 -46.57 -23.41
CA CYS A 229 21.68 -45.58 -24.45
C CYS A 229 20.85 -44.43 -23.86
N CYS A 230 21.43 -43.24 -23.75
CA CYS A 230 20.72 -42.02 -23.35
C CYS A 230 20.31 -41.23 -24.60
N PRO A 231 19.01 -40.97 -24.83
CA PRO A 231 18.57 -40.09 -25.92
C PRO A 231 19.17 -38.70 -25.74
N LYS A 232 19.66 -38.09 -26.83
CA LYS A 232 20.09 -36.69 -26.80
C LYS A 232 18.86 -35.81 -26.56
N VAL A 233 18.85 -35.09 -25.44
CA VAL A 233 17.94 -33.96 -25.26
C VAL A 233 18.31 -32.92 -26.31
N ALA A 234 17.31 -32.30 -26.95
CA ALA A 234 17.56 -31.21 -27.89
C ALA A 234 18.40 -30.14 -27.19
N GLU A 235 19.47 -29.65 -27.84
CA GLU A 235 20.28 -28.54 -27.35
C GLU A 235 19.38 -27.29 -27.31
N GLY A 236 18.69 -27.07 -26.19
CA GLY A 236 18.25 -25.75 -25.80
C GLY A 236 19.46 -24.90 -25.41
N ASP A 237 19.34 -23.58 -25.50
CA ASP A 237 20.39 -22.67 -25.07
C ASP A 237 20.86 -23.03 -23.65
N LYS A 238 22.18 -23.22 -23.48
CA LYS A 238 22.77 -23.47 -22.16
C LYS A 238 22.39 -22.32 -21.23
N LEU A 239 21.97 -22.66 -20.01
CA LEU A 239 21.64 -21.66 -19.00
C LEU A 239 22.88 -20.82 -18.66
N ASP A 240 22.93 -19.58 -19.13
CA ASP A 240 23.96 -18.61 -18.73
C ASP A 240 23.61 -18.03 -17.35
N GLN A 241 24.13 -18.69 -16.31
CA GLN A 241 23.91 -18.34 -14.92
C GLN A 241 24.39 -16.90 -14.60
N GLU A 242 25.51 -16.46 -15.19
CA GLU A 242 26.03 -15.11 -14.95
C GLU A 242 25.13 -14.05 -15.57
N GLN A 243 24.68 -14.27 -16.81
CA GLN A 243 23.77 -13.35 -17.50
C GLN A 243 22.45 -13.23 -16.74
N LEU A 244 21.88 -14.35 -16.29
CA LEU A 244 20.61 -14.36 -15.56
C LEU A 244 20.73 -13.69 -14.19
N ASN A 245 21.83 -13.92 -13.46
CA ASN A 245 22.04 -13.24 -12.18
C ASN A 245 22.18 -11.72 -12.34
N ARG A 246 22.82 -11.23 -13.43
CA ARG A 246 22.89 -9.79 -13.72
C ARG A 246 21.55 -9.15 -14.07
N LEU A 247 20.57 -9.92 -14.55
CA LEU A 247 19.23 -9.43 -14.85
C LEU A 247 18.33 -9.36 -13.61
N VAL A 248 18.73 -10.02 -12.53
CA VAL A 248 18.04 -10.03 -11.23
C VAL A 248 18.55 -8.90 -10.32
N ASP A 249 19.69 -8.29 -10.66
CA ASP A 249 20.27 -7.13 -9.97
C ASP A 249 19.68 -5.79 -10.46
#